data_AF-A0AA90K1J7-F1
#
_entry.id   AF-A0AA90K1J7-F1
#
_cell.length_a   1.000
_cell.length_b   1.000
_cell.length_c   1.000
_cell.angle_alpha   90.00
_cell.angle_beta   90.00
_cell.angle_gamma   90.00
#
_symmetry.space_group_name_H-M   'P 1'
#
loop_
_entity.id
_entity.type
_entity.pdbx_description
1 polymer ?
#
loop_
_entity_poly.entity_id
_entity_poly.type
_entity_poly.pdbx_seq_one_letter_code
_entity_poly.pdbx_strand_id
1 'polypeptide(L)'
;MAETLGSVIKGYSITTIIGVVGLLSSIVTLFVDTSSQVSVKWLLFVILLSMYVAVILSRYAYLALEKSKPAPSHENPIRYAPELGVFVIKRNELFLSNILVGCYWQQDGLEQLAYVGVVHHVQEFVIQIRIQLDLQVLTAIPIAPDELKMLEIRPVVPFAALQHLSNSSQEP
;
A
#
# COMPACT_ATOMS: atom_id res chain seq x y z
N MET A 1 10.53 -0.99 13.77
CA MET A 1 10.89 -2.43 13.66
C MET A 1 11.22 -2.87 12.22
N ALA A 2 10.92 -2.07 11.18
CA ALA A 2 11.28 -2.36 9.79
C ALA A 2 12.66 -1.81 9.35
N GLU A 3 13.17 -0.77 10.02
CA GLU A 3 14.49 -0.18 9.70
C GLU A 3 15.68 -1.06 10.10
N THR A 4 15.51 -1.95 11.07
CA THR A 4 16.59 -2.83 11.54
C THR A 4 16.79 -4.07 10.67
N LEU A 5 15.81 -4.46 9.83
CA LEU A 5 15.97 -5.57 8.89
C LEU A 5 16.71 -5.16 7.61
N GLY A 6 16.54 -3.90 7.16
CA GLY A 6 17.17 -3.40 5.93
C GLY A 6 18.68 -3.22 6.03
N SER A 7 19.21 -2.89 7.22
CA SER A 7 20.65 -2.68 7.42
C SER A 7 21.42 -3.99 7.65
N VAL A 8 20.78 -5.02 8.21
CA VAL A 8 21.40 -6.34 8.45
C VAL A 8 21.66 -7.06 7.12
N ILE A 9 20.84 -6.87 6.09
CA ILE A 9 21.00 -7.58 4.82
C ILE A 9 22.18 -7.03 3.98
N LYS A 10 22.60 -5.77 4.17
CA LYS A 10 23.63 -5.16 3.32
C LYS A 10 25.05 -5.68 3.59
N GLY A 11 25.35 -6.15 4.81
CA GLY A 11 26.66 -6.69 5.21
C GLY A 11 26.71 -8.22 5.33
N TYR A 12 25.62 -8.85 5.77
CA TYR A 12 25.57 -10.30 5.98
C TYR A 12 25.40 -11.11 4.70
N SER A 13 24.98 -10.48 3.59
CA SER A 13 24.78 -11.21 2.33
C SER A 13 26.06 -11.81 1.78
N ILE A 14 27.20 -11.10 1.83
CA ILE A 14 28.45 -11.58 1.23
C ILE A 14 29.05 -12.75 2.01
N THR A 15 29.10 -12.66 3.34
CA THR A 15 29.62 -13.74 4.19
C THR A 15 28.72 -14.97 4.18
N THR A 16 27.40 -14.78 4.12
CA THR A 16 26.43 -15.88 3.97
C THR A 16 26.59 -16.55 2.61
N ILE A 17 26.77 -15.79 1.53
CA ILE A 17 27.02 -16.35 0.20
C ILE A 17 28.33 -17.14 0.17
N ILE A 18 29.41 -16.60 0.73
CA ILE A 18 30.71 -17.31 0.81
C ILE A 18 30.59 -18.59 1.65
N GLY A 19 29.87 -18.53 2.78
CA GLY A 19 29.64 -19.69 3.64
C GLY A 19 28.80 -20.78 2.95
N VAL A 20 27.73 -20.39 2.26
CA VAL A 20 26.87 -21.32 1.51
C VAL A 20 27.66 -21.96 0.36
N VAL A 21 28.44 -21.19 -0.40
CA VAL A 21 29.28 -21.70 -1.50
C VAL A 21 30.35 -22.66 -1.00
N GLY A 22 31.05 -22.33 0.09
CA GLY A 22 32.07 -23.19 0.68
C GLY A 22 31.51 -24.51 1.21
N LEU A 23 30.36 -24.46 1.88
CA LEU A 23 29.67 -25.64 2.42
C LEU A 23 29.19 -26.55 1.27
N LEU A 24 28.58 -25.95 0.24
CA LEU A 24 28.17 -26.67 -0.97
C LEU A 24 29.34 -27.32 -1.68
N SER A 25 30.46 -26.61 -1.85
CA SER A 25 31.66 -27.16 -2.48
C SER A 25 32.20 -28.37 -1.71
N SER A 26 32.18 -28.32 -0.37
CA SER A 26 32.67 -29.40 0.50
C SER A 26 31.77 -30.64 0.46
N ILE A 27 30.44 -30.45 0.49
CA ILE A 27 29.48 -31.56 0.36
C ILE A 27 29.64 -32.25 -1.00
N VAL A 28 29.79 -31.50 -2.08
CA VAL A 28 29.96 -32.07 -3.42
C VAL A 28 31.23 -32.92 -3.52
N THR A 29 32.31 -32.52 -2.86
CA THR A 29 33.55 -33.32 -2.84
C THR A 29 33.47 -34.57 -1.97
N LEU A 30 32.57 -34.61 -0.98
CA LEU A 30 32.43 -35.73 -0.05
C LEU A 30 31.55 -36.85 -0.64
N PHE A 31 30.56 -36.49 -1.47
CA PHE A 31 29.59 -37.44 -2.04
C PHE A 31 29.90 -37.87 -3.48
N VAL A 32 30.91 -37.30 -4.15
CA VAL A 32 31.22 -37.59 -5.56
C VAL A 32 32.64 -38.12 -5.72
N ASP A 33 32.77 -39.43 -5.93
CA ASP A 33 34.02 -40.07 -6.33
C ASP A 33 34.49 -39.50 -7.68
N THR A 34 35.61 -38.79 -7.66
CA THR A 34 36.09 -37.97 -8.79
C THR A 34 36.67 -38.81 -9.93
N SER A 35 36.80 -40.13 -9.74
CA SER A 35 37.40 -41.06 -10.69
C SER A 35 36.43 -41.66 -11.71
N SER A 36 35.11 -41.62 -11.48
CA SER A 36 34.13 -42.21 -12.40
C SER A 36 33.04 -41.22 -12.87
N GLN A 37 32.94 -41.14 -14.21
CA GLN A 37 31.88 -40.57 -15.05
C GLN A 37 31.36 -39.16 -14.73
N VAL A 38 31.75 -38.26 -15.64
CA VAL A 38 31.28 -36.89 -15.91
C VAL A 38 29.79 -36.64 -15.63
N SER A 39 28.90 -37.63 -15.81
CA SER A 39 27.44 -37.51 -15.68
C SER A 39 26.93 -36.98 -14.32
N VAL A 40 27.48 -37.46 -13.19
CA VAL A 40 26.94 -37.13 -11.86
C VAL A 40 27.23 -35.68 -11.46
N LYS A 41 28.38 -35.13 -11.87
CA LYS A 41 28.78 -33.75 -11.58
C LYS A 41 27.86 -32.74 -12.27
N TRP A 42 27.52 -32.98 -13.54
CA TRP A 42 26.62 -32.11 -14.29
C TRP A 42 25.17 -32.21 -13.79
N LEU A 43 24.73 -33.40 -13.40
CA LEU A 43 23.39 -33.58 -12.83
C LEU A 43 23.21 -32.78 -11.53
N LEU A 44 24.19 -32.83 -10.62
CA LEU A 44 24.15 -32.08 -9.37
C LEU A 44 24.22 -30.56 -9.62
N PHE A 45 25.05 -30.12 -10.56
CA PHE A 45 25.12 -28.71 -10.97
C PHE A 45 23.79 -28.21 -11.56
N VAL A 46 23.13 -29.02 -12.41
CA VAL A 46 21.83 -28.68 -13.00
C VAL A 46 20.73 -28.61 -11.94
N ILE A 47 20.72 -29.53 -10.96
CA ILE A 47 19.77 -29.47 -9.84
C ILE A 47 19.96 -28.19 -9.02
N LEU A 48 21.20 -27.82 -8.72
CA LEU A 48 21.50 -26.60 -7.98
C LEU A 48 21.12 -25.34 -8.76
N LEU A 49 21.46 -25.27 -10.05
CA LEU A 49 21.08 -24.18 -10.91
C LEU A 49 19.55 -24.05 -10.99
N SER A 50 18.86 -25.18 -11.12
CA SER A 50 17.39 -25.23 -11.13
C SER A 50 16.80 -24.74 -9.81
N MET A 51 17.34 -25.16 -8.66
CA MET A 51 16.90 -24.69 -7.34
C MET A 51 17.12 -23.19 -7.18
N TYR A 52 18.25 -22.66 -7.65
CA TYR A 52 18.56 -21.24 -7.60
C TYR A 52 17.56 -20.41 -8.45
N VAL A 53 17.29 -20.86 -9.68
CA VAL A 53 16.28 -20.22 -10.55
C VAL A 53 14.89 -20.29 -9.92
N ALA A 54 14.50 -21.43 -9.33
CA ALA A 54 13.21 -21.57 -8.66
C ALA A 54 13.03 -20.59 -7.49
N VAL A 55 14.07 -20.37 -6.68
CA VAL A 55 14.03 -19.37 -5.58
C VAL A 55 13.86 -17.95 -6.12
N ILE A 56 14.56 -17.58 -7.20
CA ILE A 56 14.43 -16.27 -7.83
C ILE A 56 13.02 -16.05 -8.38
N LEU A 57 12.49 -17.04 -9.11
CA LEU A 57 11.14 -16.98 -9.69
C LEU A 57 10.07 -16.90 -8.60
N SER A 58 10.20 -17.67 -7.52
CA SER A 58 9.28 -17.61 -6.38
C SER A 58 9.25 -16.22 -5.74
N ARG A 59 10.42 -15.60 -5.54
CA ARG A 59 10.51 -14.23 -5.03
C ARG A 59 9.85 -13.22 -5.98
N TYR A 60 10.08 -13.37 -7.28
CA TYR A 60 9.49 -12.48 -8.28
C TYR A 60 7.96 -12.62 -8.31
N ALA A 61 7.44 -13.85 -8.24
CA ALA A 61 6.02 -14.14 -8.15
C ALA A 61 5.39 -13.54 -6.88
N TYR A 62 6.06 -13.66 -5.73
CA TYR A 62 5.62 -13.06 -4.47
C TYR A 62 5.49 -11.53 -4.58
N LEU A 63 6.52 -10.87 -5.13
CA LEU A 63 6.52 -9.42 -5.32
C LEU A 63 5.46 -8.95 -6.32
N ALA A 64 5.25 -9.70 -7.40
CA ALA A 64 4.22 -9.40 -8.39
C ALA A 64 2.81 -9.53 -7.77
N LEU A 65 2.59 -10.56 -6.95
CA LEU A 65 1.33 -10.78 -6.25
C LEU A 65 1.04 -9.68 -5.22
N GLU A 66 2.05 -9.23 -4.47
CA GLU A 66 1.91 -8.19 -3.47
C GLU A 66 1.54 -6.83 -4.11
N LYS A 67 2.13 -6.51 -5.26
CA LYS A 67 1.78 -5.30 -6.05
C LYS A 67 0.42 -5.39 -6.74
N SER A 68 -0.11 -6.59 -6.93
CA SER A 68 -1.39 -6.79 -7.63
C SER A 68 -2.60 -6.65 -6.72
N LYS A 69 -2.42 -6.45 -5.41
CA LYS A 69 -3.54 -6.15 -4.51
C LYS A 69 -4.08 -4.76 -4.85
N PRO A 70 -5.33 -4.65 -5.33
CA PRO A 70 -5.91 -3.35 -5.64
C PRO A 70 -5.95 -2.52 -4.36
N ALA A 71 -5.57 -1.24 -4.46
CA ALA A 71 -5.72 -0.30 -3.37
C ALA A 71 -7.21 -0.27 -2.93
N PRO A 72 -7.50 -0.19 -1.62
CA PRO A 72 -8.88 -0.14 -1.15
C PRO A 72 -9.59 1.05 -1.78
N SER A 73 -10.83 0.86 -2.23
CA SER A 73 -11.62 1.91 -2.89
C SER A 73 -12.13 2.99 -1.93
N HIS A 74 -11.89 2.81 -0.63
CA HIS A 74 -12.22 3.73 0.44
C HIS A 74 -10.99 3.92 1.33
N GLU A 75 -10.83 5.10 1.90
CA GLU A 75 -9.82 5.41 2.90
C GLU A 75 -10.45 6.15 4.07
N ASN A 76 -9.93 5.90 5.26
CA ASN A 76 -10.39 6.60 6.46
C ASN A 76 -9.43 7.75 6.77
N PRO A 77 -9.92 8.90 7.22
CA PRO A 77 -9.09 10.01 7.63
C PRO A 77 -8.27 9.64 8.87
N ILE A 78 -6.99 9.99 8.82
CA ILE A 78 -6.05 9.83 9.93
C ILE A 78 -6.21 11.01 10.89
N ARG A 79 -6.45 12.21 10.33
CA ARG A 79 -6.52 13.45 11.09
C ARG A 79 -7.40 14.47 10.39
N TYR A 80 -8.10 15.28 11.18
CA TYR A 80 -8.75 16.51 10.74
C TYR A 80 -7.97 17.73 11.24
N ALA A 81 -7.71 18.68 10.35
CA ALA A 81 -7.09 19.96 10.64
C ALA A 81 -8.14 21.08 10.57
N PRO A 82 -8.77 21.47 11.70
CA PRO A 82 -9.89 22.41 11.71
C PRO A 82 -9.51 23.81 11.21
N GLU A 83 -8.26 24.25 11.43
CA GLU A 83 -7.77 25.57 10.97
C GLU A 83 -7.79 25.72 9.44
N LEU A 84 -7.70 24.61 8.71
CA LEU A 84 -7.63 24.58 7.25
C LEU A 84 -8.86 23.94 6.61
N GLY A 85 -9.75 23.33 7.39
CA GLY A 85 -10.87 22.54 6.89
C GLY A 85 -10.41 21.34 6.05
N VAL A 86 -9.31 20.69 6.46
CA VAL A 86 -8.65 19.62 5.68
C VAL A 86 -8.68 18.29 6.42
N PHE A 87 -9.12 17.24 5.73
CA PHE A 87 -8.90 15.85 6.11
C PHE A 87 -7.57 15.34 5.54
N VAL A 88 -6.83 14.61 6.37
CA VAL A 88 -5.59 13.94 5.99
C VAL A 88 -5.84 12.45 5.91
N ILE A 89 -5.68 11.87 4.72
CA ILE A 89 -5.78 10.42 4.49
C ILE A 89 -4.41 9.84 4.14
N LYS A 90 -4.29 8.51 4.23
CA LYS A 90 -3.12 7.80 3.71
C LYS A 90 -3.07 7.92 2.19
N ARG A 91 -1.85 7.89 1.63
CA ARG A 91 -1.69 7.86 0.17
C ARG A 91 -2.36 6.62 -0.41
N ASN A 92 -3.22 6.87 -1.40
CA ASN A 92 -3.88 5.87 -2.20
C ASN A 92 -3.94 6.37 -3.65
N GLU A 93 -3.61 5.49 -4.60
CA GLU A 93 -3.47 5.83 -6.02
C GLU A 93 -4.80 6.25 -6.67
N LEU A 94 -5.92 5.89 -6.06
CA LEU A 94 -7.27 6.29 -6.51
C LEU A 94 -7.58 7.77 -6.23
N PHE A 95 -6.79 8.42 -5.39
CA PHE A 95 -6.99 9.81 -4.98
C PHE A 95 -6.00 10.75 -5.67
N LEU A 96 -6.26 11.02 -6.95
CA LEU A 96 -5.47 11.94 -7.76
C LEU A 96 -5.70 13.40 -7.35
N SER A 97 -4.76 14.28 -7.72
CA SER A 97 -4.91 15.73 -7.47
C SER A 97 -6.15 16.29 -8.18
N ASN A 98 -6.85 17.20 -7.51
CA ASN A 98 -8.03 17.91 -8.01
C ASN A 98 -9.24 17.03 -8.34
N ILE A 99 -9.31 15.80 -7.79
CA ILE A 99 -10.54 15.02 -7.88
C ILE A 99 -11.51 15.43 -6.76
N LEU A 100 -12.80 15.30 -7.06
CA LEU A 100 -13.87 15.43 -6.08
C LEU A 100 -14.04 14.11 -5.33
N VAL A 101 -14.17 14.18 -4.01
CA VAL A 101 -14.33 13.02 -3.14
C VAL A 101 -15.57 13.19 -2.26
N GLY A 102 -16.26 12.08 -2.02
CA GLY A 102 -17.39 12.01 -1.11
C GLY A 102 -16.94 11.47 0.23
N CYS A 103 -17.27 12.16 1.31
CA CYS A 103 -17.05 11.71 2.67
C CYS A 103 -18.36 11.16 3.24
N TYR A 104 -18.40 9.87 3.46
CA TYR A 104 -19.55 9.15 4.01
C TYR A 104 -19.36 8.94 5.51
N TRP A 105 -20.39 9.22 6.28
CA TRP A 105 -20.48 8.88 7.69
C TRP A 105 -21.21 7.56 7.83
N GLN A 106 -20.60 6.62 8.55
CA GLN A 106 -21.17 5.31 8.82
C GLN A 106 -21.68 5.26 10.25
N GLN A 107 -23.00 5.20 10.41
CA GLN A 107 -23.64 5.08 11.71
C GLN A 107 -24.71 4.00 11.66
N ASP A 108 -24.63 3.03 12.57
CA ASP A 108 -25.61 1.94 12.71
C ASP A 108 -25.89 1.15 11.41
N GLY A 109 -24.88 1.02 10.55
CA GLY A 109 -24.97 0.31 9.27
C GLY A 109 -25.57 1.12 8.11
N LEU A 110 -25.92 2.39 8.34
CA LEU A 110 -26.34 3.33 7.30
C LEU A 110 -25.15 4.21 6.89
N GLU A 111 -24.97 4.34 5.59
CA GLU A 111 -23.99 5.26 5.00
C GLU A 111 -24.69 6.54 4.55
N GLN A 112 -24.27 7.69 5.09
CA GLN A 112 -24.80 8.99 4.71
C GLN A 112 -23.68 9.89 4.21
N LEU A 113 -23.88 10.55 3.08
CA LEU A 113 -22.90 11.51 2.57
C LEU A 113 -22.93 12.74 3.48
N ALA A 114 -21.87 12.95 4.26
CA ALA A 114 -21.77 14.05 5.21
C ALA A 114 -21.05 15.25 4.62
N TYR A 115 -19.98 15.02 3.85
CA TYR A 115 -19.18 16.10 3.26
C TYR A 115 -18.80 15.78 1.82
N VAL A 116 -18.56 16.84 1.05
CA VAL A 116 -17.90 16.74 -0.25
C VAL A 116 -16.62 17.54 -0.19
N GLY A 117 -15.51 16.92 -0.59
CA GLY A 117 -14.19 17.54 -0.59
C GLY A 117 -13.51 17.47 -1.94
N VAL A 118 -12.43 18.23 -2.08
CA VAL A 118 -11.52 18.15 -3.24
C VAL A 118 -10.13 17.78 -2.73
N VAL A 119 -9.46 16.87 -3.44
CA VAL A 119 -8.05 16.56 -3.17
C VAL A 119 -7.20 17.75 -3.56
N HIS A 120 -6.76 18.52 -2.56
CA HIS A 120 -5.98 19.73 -2.75
C HIS A 120 -4.49 19.44 -2.94
N HIS A 121 -3.95 18.46 -2.21
CA HIS A 121 -2.52 18.17 -2.24
C HIS A 121 -2.21 16.69 -2.02
N VAL A 122 -1.36 16.12 -2.87
CA VAL A 122 -0.91 14.73 -2.79
C VAL A 122 0.57 14.73 -2.44
N GLN A 123 0.93 14.19 -1.27
CA GLN A 123 2.32 14.04 -0.82
C GLN A 123 2.78 12.59 -0.97
N GLU A 124 4.04 12.31 -0.67
CA GLU A 124 4.62 10.98 -0.83
C GLU A 124 3.92 9.91 0.02
N PHE A 125 3.42 10.27 1.21
CA PHE A 125 2.81 9.34 2.18
C PHE A 125 1.35 9.68 2.56
N VAL A 126 0.90 10.91 2.33
CA VAL A 126 -0.41 11.42 2.78
C VAL A 126 -1.07 12.26 1.70
N ILE A 127 -2.40 12.35 1.76
CA ILE A 127 -3.21 13.18 0.86
C ILE A 127 -4.06 14.12 1.71
N GLN A 128 -4.18 15.35 1.25
CA GLN A 128 -4.95 16.41 1.88
C GLN A 128 -6.22 16.68 1.07
N ILE A 129 -7.36 16.51 1.72
CA ILE A 129 -8.69 16.76 1.16
C ILE A 129 -9.28 17.98 1.83
N ARG A 130 -9.54 19.02 1.06
CA ARG A 130 -10.24 20.22 1.56
C ARG A 130 -11.74 20.01 1.43
N ILE A 131 -12.49 20.26 2.50
CA ILE A 131 -13.95 20.23 2.48
C ILE A 131 -14.46 21.44 1.67
N GLN A 132 -15.37 21.20 0.72
CA GLN A 132 -16.01 22.23 -0.11
C GLN A 132 -17.48 22.40 0.25
N LEU A 133 -18.16 21.29 0.57
CA LEU A 133 -19.57 21.29 0.95
C LEU A 133 -19.76 20.47 2.22
N ASP A 134 -20.48 21.06 3.16
CA ASP A 134 -21.01 20.39 4.34
C ASP A 134 -22.51 20.18 4.15
N LEU A 135 -22.96 18.93 4.22
CA LEU A 135 -24.37 18.56 4.07
C LEU A 135 -25.12 18.60 5.41
N GLN A 136 -24.48 19.06 6.49
CA GLN A 136 -25.04 19.24 7.83
C GLN A 136 -25.67 17.97 8.41
N VAL A 137 -25.19 16.80 7.96
CA VAL A 137 -25.59 15.49 8.51
C VAL A 137 -25.11 15.33 9.96
N LEU A 138 -24.00 16.00 10.29
CA LEU A 138 -23.40 15.99 11.62
C LEU A 138 -23.46 17.39 12.22
N THR A 139 -23.76 17.47 13.53
CA THR A 139 -23.80 18.74 14.28
C THR A 139 -22.42 19.39 14.41
N ALA A 140 -21.36 18.58 14.36
CA ALA A 140 -19.97 19.02 14.41
C ALA A 140 -19.07 18.07 13.60
N ILE A 141 -17.99 18.61 13.04
CA ILE A 141 -17.01 17.82 12.29
C ILE A 141 -16.24 16.94 13.27
N PRO A 142 -16.17 15.61 13.04
CA PRO A 142 -15.49 14.69 13.94
C PRO A 142 -13.99 14.98 13.98
N ILE A 143 -13.46 15.13 15.19
CA ILE A 143 -12.03 15.42 15.45
C ILE A 143 -11.37 14.22 16.13
N ALA A 144 -12.15 13.43 16.88
CA ALA A 144 -11.62 12.31 17.64
C ALA A 144 -11.16 11.17 16.70
N PRO A 145 -10.03 10.49 16.98
CA PRO A 145 -9.55 9.38 16.16
C PRO A 145 -10.55 8.24 16.00
N ASP A 146 -11.43 8.01 16.98
CA ASP A 146 -12.43 6.95 16.93
C ASP A 146 -13.64 7.34 16.08
N GLU A 147 -14.02 8.61 16.09
CA GLU A 147 -15.05 9.16 15.19
C GLU A 147 -14.55 9.21 13.74
N LEU A 148 -13.27 9.52 13.53
CA LEU A 148 -12.66 9.54 12.20
C LEU A 148 -12.66 8.15 11.52
N LYS A 149 -12.68 7.05 12.29
CA LYS A 149 -12.82 5.69 11.74
C LYS A 149 -14.20 5.42 11.15
N MET A 150 -15.22 6.16 11.61
CA MET A 150 -16.60 6.07 11.10
C MET A 150 -16.78 6.89 9.81
N LEU A 151 -15.77 7.68 9.42
CA LEU A 151 -15.77 8.41 8.17
C LEU A 151 -15.05 7.61 7.08
N GLU A 152 -15.76 7.33 6.00
CA GLU A 152 -15.20 6.70 4.81
C GLU A 152 -15.12 7.70 3.65
N ILE A 153 -13.94 7.87 3.09
CA ILE A 153 -13.72 8.77 1.96
C ILE A 153 -13.66 7.92 0.68
N ARG A 154 -14.49 8.28 -0.30
CA ARG A 154 -14.62 7.57 -1.58
C ARG A 154 -14.37 8.54 -2.75
N PRO A 155 -13.69 8.12 -3.83
CA PRO A 155 -13.43 8.95 -5.01
C PRO A 155 -14.66 9.15 -5.91
N VAL A 156 -15.83 8.68 -5.48
CA VAL A 156 -17.09 8.79 -6.23
C VAL A 156 -18.02 9.71 -5.46
N VAL A 157 -18.58 10.70 -6.15
CA VAL A 157 -19.55 11.64 -5.59
C VAL A 157 -20.91 11.43 -6.26
N PRO A 158 -22.00 11.31 -5.48
CA PRO A 158 -23.34 11.20 -6.04
C PRO A 158 -23.71 12.45 -6.84
N PHE A 159 -24.42 12.27 -7.95
CA PHE A 159 -24.86 13.37 -8.80
C PHE A 159 -25.70 14.41 -8.06
N ALA A 160 -26.53 13.98 -7.10
CA ALA A 160 -27.32 14.88 -6.26
C ALA A 160 -26.43 15.91 -5.52
N ALA A 161 -25.28 15.48 -5.00
CA ALA A 161 -24.35 16.37 -4.29
C ALA A 161 -23.66 17.38 -5.23
N LEU A 162 -23.43 17.01 -6.49
CA LEU A 162 -22.92 17.92 -7.53
C LEU A 162 -23.92 19.04 -7.84
N GLN A 163 -25.22 18.74 -7.87
CA GLN A 163 -26.26 19.75 -8.06
C GLN A 163 -26.28 20.76 -6.92
N HIS A 164 -26.13 20.30 -5.67
CA HIS A 164 -26.03 21.19 -4.50
C HIS A 164 -24.80 22.10 -4.57
N LEU A 165 -23.64 21.59 -4.98
CA LEU A 165 -22.41 22.37 -5.23
C LEU A 165 -22.58 23.42 -6.33
N SER A 166 -23.29 23.09 -7.42
CA SER A 166 -23.57 24.03 -8.51
C SER A 166 -24.48 25.16 -8.03
N ASN A 167 -25.51 24.84 -7.24
CA ASN A 167 -26.49 25.81 -6.78
C ASN A 167 -25.92 26.73 -5.69
N SER A 168 -25.08 26.20 -4.78
CA SER A 168 -24.42 27.02 -3.75
C SER A 168 -23.37 27.98 -4.31
N SER A 169 -22.80 27.67 -5.48
CA SER A 169 -21.87 28.57 -6.19
C SER A 169 -22.55 29.72 -6.93
N GLN A 170 -23.89 29.75 -6.97
CA GLN A 170 -24.69 30.76 -7.69
C GLN A 170 -25.36 31.80 -6.78
N GLU A 171 -25.26 31.69 -5.46
CA GLU A 171 -25.72 32.76 -4.55
C GLU A 171 -24.56 33.76 -4.30
N PRO A 172 -24.72 35.04 -4.70
CA PRO A 172 -23.73 36.10 -4.50
C PRO A 172 -23.70 36.65 -3.06
#